data_AF-A0A354FCG1-F1
#
_entry.id   AF-A0A354FCG1-F1
#
_cell.length_a   1.000
_cell.length_b   1.000
_cell.length_c   1.000
_cell.angle_alpha   90.00
_cell.angle_beta   90.00
_cell.angle_gamma   90.00
#
_symmetry.space_group_name_H-M   'P 1'
#
loop_
_entity.id
_entity.type
_entity.pdbx_description
1 polymer ?
#
loop_
_entity_poly.entity_id
_entity_poly.type
_entity_poly.pdbx_seq_one_letter_code
_entity_poly.pdbx_strand_id
1 'polypeptide(L)'
;VAASIVSPLMVIIVALTAIASFLIPNYSASIAIRFLRYPMLLLAGTFGLLGIFWGLMFLLLHLSSLRSFGIPYLYPISPSVPGEWKDVFYRAPWWAMDKRPLLFRSPNERRQAKGQRPEPPVKNGGDEGRGKQKGD
;
A
#
# COMPACT_ATOMS: atom_id res chain seq x y z
N VAL A 1 39.07 9.07 -27.49
CA VAL A 1 38.29 7.83 -27.33
C VAL A 1 37.29 8.03 -26.20
N ALA A 2 36.00 8.17 -26.52
CA ALA A 2 34.92 8.14 -25.53
C ALA A 2 34.14 6.87 -25.81
N ALA A 3 34.40 5.81 -25.07
CA ALA A 3 33.63 4.59 -25.19
C ALA A 3 32.32 4.79 -24.42
N SER A 4 31.22 5.01 -25.14
CA SER A 4 29.86 5.02 -24.59
C SER A 4 29.43 3.58 -24.22
N ILE A 5 30.19 2.91 -23.35
CA ILE A 5 29.95 1.54 -22.89
C ILE A 5 28.62 1.45 -22.13
N VAL A 6 28.20 2.57 -21.52
CA VAL A 6 26.94 2.68 -20.78
C VAL A 6 26.21 3.94 -21.23
N SER A 7 24.91 3.80 -21.53
CA SER A 7 24.04 4.95 -21.84
C SER A 7 23.94 5.89 -20.62
N PRO A 8 24.09 7.22 -20.78
CA PRO A 8 23.91 8.18 -19.68
C PRO A 8 22.56 8.02 -18.95
N LEU A 9 21.51 7.65 -19.68
CA LEU A 9 20.17 7.41 -19.14
C LEU A 9 20.16 6.22 -18.16
N MET A 10 20.90 5.16 -18.46
CA MET A 10 21.04 3.99 -17.58
C MET A 10 21.69 4.37 -16.25
N VAL A 11 22.73 5.21 -16.28
CA VAL A 11 23.44 5.68 -15.09
C VAL A 11 22.51 6.48 -14.18
N ILE A 12 21.71 7.37 -14.76
CA ILE A 12 20.72 8.18 -14.02
C ILE A 12 19.70 7.27 -13.31
N ILE A 13 19.14 6.28 -14.01
CA ILE A 13 18.18 5.34 -13.41
C ILE A 13 18.81 4.57 -12.24
N VAL A 14 20.03 4.04 -12.40
CA VAL A 14 20.69 3.26 -11.33
C VAL A 14 20.98 4.12 -10.10
N ALA A 15 21.47 5.37 -10.28
CA ALA A 15 21.73 6.29 -9.19
C ALA A 15 20.45 6.64 -8.40
N LEU A 16 19.36 6.99 -9.10
CA LEU A 16 18.07 7.26 -8.47
C LEU A 16 17.55 6.06 -7.69
N THR A 17 17.66 4.87 -8.28
CA THR A 17 17.16 3.65 -7.64
C THR A 17 18.04 3.20 -6.45
N ALA A 18 19.31 3.62 -6.40
CA ALA A 18 20.17 3.43 -5.24
C ALA A 18 19.76 4.37 -4.10
N ILE A 19 19.54 5.66 -4.39
CA ILE A 19 19.08 6.64 -3.38
C ILE A 19 17.72 6.23 -2.80
N ALA A 20 16.77 5.82 -3.65
CA ALA A 20 15.45 5.38 -3.22
C ALA A 20 15.46 4.17 -2.29
N SER A 21 16.49 3.32 -2.37
CA SER A 21 16.59 2.13 -1.50
C SER A 21 16.79 2.47 -0.02
N PHE A 22 17.25 3.69 0.30
CA PHE A 22 17.39 4.17 1.68
C PHE A 22 16.05 4.53 2.35
N LEU A 23 14.96 4.64 1.59
CA LEU A 23 13.62 4.91 2.14
C LEU A 23 13.00 3.67 2.81
N ILE A 24 13.55 2.47 2.56
CA ILE A 24 13.02 1.21 3.08
C ILE A 24 13.67 0.94 4.44
N PRO A 25 12.93 1.05 5.57
CA PRO A 25 13.50 0.82 6.90
C PRO A 25 13.78 -0.68 7.18
N ASN A 26 13.31 -1.58 6.31
CA ASN A 26 13.50 -3.01 6.42
C ASN A 26 14.68 -3.49 5.53
N TYR A 27 15.77 -3.90 6.19
CA TYR A 27 16.98 -4.39 5.52
C TYR A 27 16.75 -5.66 4.68
N SER A 28 15.95 -6.61 5.18
CA SER A 28 15.63 -7.84 4.45
C SER A 28 14.84 -7.56 3.17
N ALA A 29 13.98 -6.53 3.19
CA ALA A 29 13.24 -6.12 2.00
C ALA A 29 14.14 -5.41 0.98
N SER A 30 15.07 -4.55 1.42
CA SER A 30 15.98 -3.84 0.51
C SER A 30 16.94 -4.80 -0.19
N ILE A 31 17.46 -5.81 0.52
CA ILE A 31 18.33 -6.82 -0.08
C ILE A 31 17.57 -7.73 -1.06
N ALA A 32 16.32 -8.10 -0.75
CA ALA A 32 15.47 -8.88 -1.66
C ALA A 32 15.22 -8.15 -2.99
N ILE A 33 14.92 -6.85 -2.94
CA ILE A 33 14.72 -6.02 -4.15
C ILE A 33 16.01 -5.96 -4.97
N ARG A 34 17.18 -5.91 -4.33
CA ARG A 34 18.47 -5.92 -5.02
C ARG A 34 18.70 -7.24 -5.75
N PHE A 35 18.41 -8.38 -5.11
CA PHE A 35 18.49 -9.68 -5.74
C PHE A 35 17.51 -9.83 -6.91
N LEU A 36 16.30 -9.28 -6.79
CA LEU A 36 15.28 -9.33 -7.84
C LEU A 36 15.68 -8.54 -9.11
N ARG A 37 16.51 -7.50 -8.96
CA ARG A 37 16.97 -6.71 -10.12
C ARG A 37 17.89 -7.49 -11.05
N TYR A 38 18.73 -8.40 -10.55
CA TYR A 38 19.68 -9.11 -11.42
C TYR A 38 19.00 -10.03 -12.45
N PRO A 39 18.00 -10.87 -12.07
CA PRO A 39 17.22 -11.63 -13.05
C PRO A 39 16.44 -10.75 -14.02
N MET A 40 15.82 -9.66 -13.55
CA MET A 40 15.11 -8.74 -14.42
C MET A 40 16.04 -8.07 -15.43
N LEU A 41 17.26 -7.68 -15.01
CA LEU A 41 18.25 -7.06 -15.88
C LEU A 41 18.81 -8.07 -16.91
N LEU A 42 19.02 -9.32 -16.51
CA LEU A 42 19.40 -10.39 -17.44
C LEU A 42 18.31 -10.64 -18.49
N LEU A 43 17.06 -10.78 -18.07
CA LEU A 43 15.91 -10.98 -18.97
C LEU A 43 15.72 -9.77 -19.90
N ALA A 44 15.86 -8.56 -19.38
CA ALA A 44 15.78 -7.33 -20.18
C ALA A 44 16.95 -7.21 -21.16
N GLY A 45 18.14 -7.66 -20.78
CA GLY A 45 19.33 -7.65 -21.65
C GLY A 45 19.25 -8.65 -22.79
N THR A 46 18.71 -9.85 -22.55
CA THR A 46 18.62 -10.92 -23.57
C THR A 46 17.41 -10.81 -24.48
N PHE A 47 16.24 -10.48 -23.93
CA PHE A 47 14.97 -10.43 -24.68
C PHE A 47 14.41 -9.00 -24.85
N GLY A 48 15.12 -7.98 -24.36
CA GLY A 48 14.64 -6.60 -24.41
C GLY A 48 13.39 -6.37 -23.56
N LEU A 49 12.47 -5.56 -24.10
CA LEU A 49 11.20 -5.22 -23.45
C LEU A 49 10.29 -6.45 -23.21
N LEU A 50 10.35 -7.46 -24.08
CA LEU A 50 9.59 -8.71 -23.90
C LEU A 50 10.05 -9.48 -22.65
N GLY A 51 11.36 -9.48 -22.37
CA GLY A 51 11.91 -10.11 -21.17
C GLY A 51 11.45 -9.44 -19.88
N ILE A 52 11.24 -8.12 -19.90
CA ILE A 52 10.67 -7.39 -18.77
C ILE A 52 9.22 -7.83 -18.52
N PHE A 53 8.39 -7.95 -19.57
CA PHE A 53 7.01 -8.42 -19.43
C PHE A 53 6.94 -9.84 -18.84
N TRP A 54 7.78 -10.75 -19.33
CA TRP A 54 7.81 -12.14 -18.85
C TRP A 54 8.33 -12.22 -17.41
N GLY A 55 9.40 -11.49 -17.09
CA GLY A 55 9.93 -11.41 -15.74
C GLY A 55 8.92 -10.79 -14.76
N LEU A 56 8.18 -9.77 -15.19
CA LEU A 56 7.14 -9.14 -14.39
C LEU A 56 5.96 -10.10 -14.16
N MET A 57 5.53 -10.83 -15.19
CA MET A 57 4.48 -11.85 -15.06
C MET A 57 4.87 -12.95 -14.07
N PHE A 58 6.09 -13.48 -14.20
CA PHE A 58 6.62 -14.48 -13.27
C PHE A 58 6.70 -13.95 -11.84
N LEU A 59 7.16 -12.71 -11.67
CA LEU A 59 7.22 -12.05 -10.37
C LEU A 59 5.84 -11.93 -9.73
N LEU A 60 4.83 -11.48 -10.49
CA LEU A 60 3.46 -11.34 -9.99
C LEU A 60 2.86 -12.68 -9.56
N LEU A 61 3.07 -13.73 -10.36
CA LEU A 61 2.64 -15.09 -10.01
C LEU A 61 3.33 -15.58 -8.72
N HIS A 62 4.63 -15.34 -8.59
CA HIS A 62 5.38 -15.70 -7.38
C HIS A 62 4.85 -14.96 -6.14
N LEU A 63 4.63 -13.64 -6.24
CA LEU A 63 4.08 -12.84 -5.15
C LEU A 63 2.67 -13.28 -4.76
N SER A 64 1.82 -13.66 -5.72
CA SER A 64 0.48 -14.18 -5.44
C SER A 64 0.50 -15.52 -4.71
N SER A 65 1.56 -16.32 -4.87
CA SER A 65 1.73 -17.58 -4.16
C SER A 65 2.29 -17.40 -2.74
N LEU A 66 2.95 -16.28 -2.46
CA LEU A 66 3.51 -16.00 -1.13
C LEU A 66 2.39 -15.61 -0.16
N ARG A 67 2.42 -16.21 1.03
CA ARG A 67 1.54 -15.86 2.15
C ARG A 67 2.36 -15.25 3.29
N SER A 68 1.97 -14.07 3.76
CA SER A 68 2.47 -13.45 4.99
C SER A 68 1.44 -13.64 6.09
N PHE A 69 1.81 -14.34 7.17
CA PHE A 69 0.94 -14.58 8.34
C PHE A 69 -0.46 -15.12 7.98
N GLY A 70 -0.53 -16.01 6.99
CA GLY A 70 -1.77 -16.62 6.50
C GLY A 70 -2.54 -15.81 5.45
N ILE A 71 -2.09 -14.59 5.14
CA ILE A 71 -2.71 -13.67 4.19
C ILE A 71 -1.87 -13.61 2.90
N PRO A 72 -2.46 -13.65 1.69
CA PRO A 72 -1.70 -13.47 0.45
C PRO A 72 -0.96 -12.12 0.42
N TYR A 73 0.28 -12.10 -0.07
CA TYR A 73 1.10 -10.88 -0.10
C TYR A 73 0.48 -9.76 -0.95
N LEU A 74 -0.32 -10.12 -1.95
CA LEU A 74 -1.03 -9.19 -2.85
C LEU A 74 -2.43 -8.82 -2.37
N TYR A 75 -2.82 -9.11 -1.13
CA TYR A 75 -4.10 -8.65 -0.60
C TYR A 75 -4.16 -7.11 -0.55
N PRO A 76 -5.24 -6.42 -0.99
CA PRO A 76 -6.56 -6.88 -1.46
C PRO A 76 -6.74 -6.95 -3.01
N ILE A 77 -5.63 -6.96 -3.77
CA ILE A 77 -5.64 -7.13 -5.24
C ILE A 77 -5.87 -8.62 -5.59
N SER A 78 -5.33 -9.54 -4.80
CA SER A 78 -5.54 -10.98 -4.90
C SER A 78 -5.59 -11.59 -3.48
N PRO A 79 -6.75 -12.10 -3.00
CA PRO A 79 -8.10 -12.14 -3.59
C PRO A 79 -8.71 -10.73 -3.73
N SER A 80 -9.38 -10.48 -4.85
CA SER A 80 -9.96 -9.16 -5.14
C SER A 80 -11.13 -8.84 -4.21
N VAL A 81 -10.96 -7.84 -3.35
CA VAL A 81 -12.01 -7.31 -2.48
C VAL A 81 -12.27 -5.83 -2.85
N PRO A 82 -13.27 -5.53 -3.70
CA PRO A 82 -13.49 -4.18 -4.23
C PRO A 82 -13.72 -3.11 -3.15
N GLY A 83 -14.22 -3.50 -1.97
CA GLY A 83 -14.44 -2.59 -0.84
C GLY A 83 -13.16 -2.00 -0.23
N GLU A 84 -12.01 -2.65 -0.44
CA GLU A 84 -10.74 -2.34 0.24
C GLU A 84 -9.72 -1.66 -0.67
N TRP A 85 -10.04 -1.48 -1.96
CA TRP A 85 -9.19 -0.76 -2.91
C TRP A 85 -8.99 0.72 -2.51
N LYS A 86 -9.93 1.26 -1.72
CA LYS A 86 -9.85 2.62 -1.16
C LYS A 86 -8.64 2.81 -0.25
N ASP A 87 -8.20 1.76 0.44
CA ASP A 87 -7.02 1.81 1.31
C ASP A 87 -5.71 1.68 0.50
N VAL A 88 -5.74 0.98 -0.64
CA VAL A 88 -4.59 0.77 -1.53
C VAL A 88 -4.24 2.01 -2.36
N PHE A 89 -5.22 2.60 -3.05
CA PHE A 89 -4.96 3.68 -4.02
C PHE A 89 -5.01 5.08 -3.42
N TYR A 90 -5.91 5.31 -2.46
CA TYR A 90 -6.19 6.66 -1.95
C TYR A 90 -6.02 6.77 -0.41
N ARG A 91 -5.57 5.70 0.27
CA ARG A 91 -5.33 5.65 1.73
C ARG A 91 -6.43 6.41 2.50
N ALA A 92 -7.67 5.92 2.42
CA ALA A 92 -8.82 6.59 3.01
C ALA A 92 -8.65 6.82 4.53
N PRO A 93 -9.15 7.94 5.08
CA PRO A 93 -9.04 8.23 6.51
C PRO A 93 -9.85 7.23 7.34
N TRP A 94 -9.41 6.95 8.57
CA TRP A 94 -9.95 5.87 9.40
C TRP A 94 -11.44 5.99 9.70
N TRP A 95 -11.97 7.21 9.81
CA TRP A 95 -13.40 7.48 10.00
C TRP A 95 -14.28 7.17 8.79
N ALA A 96 -13.68 6.94 7.61
CA ALA A 96 -14.38 6.50 6.40
C ALA A 96 -14.31 4.97 6.22
N MET A 97 -13.59 4.26 7.09
CA MET A 97 -13.37 2.82 7.05
C MET A 97 -14.24 2.09 8.08
N ASP A 98 -15.56 2.25 7.93
CA ASP A 98 -16.56 1.66 8.85
C ASP A 98 -16.70 0.14 8.72
N LYS A 99 -16.26 -0.44 7.59
CA LYS A 99 -16.40 -1.87 7.30
C LYS A 99 -15.16 -2.63 7.72
N ARG A 100 -15.33 -3.84 8.26
CA ARG A 100 -14.21 -4.74 8.55
C ARG A 100 -13.67 -5.36 7.26
N PRO A 101 -12.36 -5.64 7.18
CA PRO A 101 -11.79 -6.34 6.04
C PRO A 101 -12.46 -7.72 5.86
N LEU A 102 -12.81 -8.06 4.63
CA LEU A 102 -13.57 -9.28 4.31
C LEU A 102 -12.74 -10.56 4.46
N LEU A 103 -11.41 -10.44 4.63
CA LEU A 103 -10.51 -11.57 4.85
C LEU A 103 -10.80 -12.31 6.17
N PHE A 104 -11.24 -11.59 7.19
CA PHE A 104 -11.73 -12.17 8.44
C PHE A 104 -13.25 -12.21 8.34
N ARG A 105 -13.80 -13.32 7.82
CA ARG A 105 -15.25 -13.56 7.68
C ARG A 105 -15.96 -13.51 9.03
N SER A 106 -16.16 -12.30 9.55
CA SER A 106 -16.77 -12.02 10.84
C SER A 106 -18.27 -11.84 10.64
N PRO A 107 -19.13 -12.41 11.49
CA PRO A 107 -20.58 -12.18 11.43
C PRO A 107 -20.98 -10.71 11.59
N ASN A 108 -20.08 -9.87 12.13
CA ASN A 108 -20.29 -8.44 12.29
C ASN A 108 -19.46 -7.66 11.26
N GLU A 109 -20.11 -7.18 10.20
CA GLU A 109 -19.48 -6.46 9.09
C GLU A 109 -19.00 -5.05 9.47
N ARG A 110 -19.54 -4.46 10.54
CA ARG A 110 -19.24 -3.09 10.96
C ARG A 110 -18.10 -3.07 11.99
N ARG A 111 -17.05 -2.30 11.69
CA ARG A 111 -15.94 -2.02 12.59
C ARG A 111 -16.27 -0.89 13.56
N GLN A 112 -16.92 0.16 13.07
CA GLN A 112 -17.18 1.40 13.81
C GLN A 112 -18.68 1.77 13.76
N ALA A 113 -19.16 2.39 14.83
CA ALA A 113 -20.51 2.98 14.89
C ALA A 113 -20.58 4.22 13.99
N LYS A 114 -21.76 4.55 13.46
CA LYS A 114 -21.94 5.71 12.57
C LYS A 114 -21.63 7.01 13.35
N GLY A 115 -20.85 7.92 12.77
CA GLY A 115 -20.60 9.26 13.35
C GLY A 115 -19.23 9.47 14.02
N GLN A 116 -18.22 8.65 13.75
CA GLN A 116 -16.85 8.79 14.31
C GLN A 116 -16.01 9.90 13.65
N ARG A 117 -16.65 10.91 13.04
CA ARG A 117 -15.93 12.04 12.46
C ARG A 117 -15.45 12.94 13.61
N PRO A 118 -14.19 13.39 13.64
CA PRO A 118 -13.76 14.41 14.59
C PRO A 118 -14.55 15.69 14.30
N GLU A 119 -15.53 15.99 15.13
CA GLU A 119 -16.22 17.27 15.10
C GLU A 119 -15.40 18.27 15.92
N PRO A 120 -15.27 19.53 15.47
CA PRO A 120 -14.62 20.55 16.26
C PRO A 120 -15.33 20.67 17.63
N PRO A 121 -14.57 20.90 18.72
CA PRO A 121 -15.18 21.07 20.03
C PRO A 121 -16.21 22.20 19.97
N VAL A 122 -17.44 21.90 20.40
CA VAL A 122 -18.50 22.89 20.49
C VAL A 122 -17.99 24.02 21.37
N LYS A 123 -17.83 25.22 20.79
CA LYS A 123 -17.42 26.41 21.51
C LYS A 123 -18.59 26.82 22.40
N ASN A 124 -18.65 26.32 23.63
CA ASN A 124 -19.54 26.84 24.66
C ASN A 124 -19.12 28.27 24.97
N GLY A 125 -19.68 29.23 24.23
CA GLY A 125 -19.75 30.61 24.64
C GLY A 125 -20.94 30.78 25.57
N GLY A 126 -20.67 30.96 26.86
CA GLY A 126 -21.65 31.48 27.82
C GLY A 126 -22.32 30.41 28.68
N ASP A 127 -21.83 30.28 29.92
CA ASP A 127 -22.71 30.09 31.06
C ASP A 127 -23.79 31.18 31.00
N GLU A 128 -25.07 30.81 30.85
CA GLU A 128 -26.20 31.57 31.39
C GLU A 128 -27.53 30.79 31.27
N GLY A 129 -27.91 30.17 32.39
CA GLY A 129 -29.28 30.10 32.91
C GLY A 129 -30.42 29.62 32.00
N ARG A 130 -30.94 28.43 32.31
CA ARG A 130 -32.36 28.28 32.70
C ARG A 130 -32.63 26.88 33.25
N GLY A 131 -32.87 26.83 34.56
CA GLY A 131 -33.73 25.81 35.12
C GLY A 131 -35.15 25.94 34.54
N LYS A 132 -35.79 24.79 34.31
CA LYS A 132 -37.21 24.51 34.60
C LYS A 132 -37.49 23.08 34.09
N GLN A 133 -37.70 22.11 34.98
CA GLN A 133 -38.99 21.80 35.61
C GLN A 133 -39.85 20.89 34.72
N LYS A 134 -39.87 19.59 35.06
CA LYS A 134 -41.01 18.66 34.93
C LYS A 134 -40.62 17.37 35.68
N GLY A 135 -41.21 16.96 36.80
CA GLY A 135 -42.57 17.19 37.28
C GLY A 135 -43.46 16.06 36.79
N ASP A 136 -43.67 15.09 37.68
CA ASP A 136 -44.58 13.93 37.65
C ASP A 136 -44.10 12.67 36.91
#